data_AF-R9XDR9-F1
#
_entry.id   AF-R9XDR9-F1
#
_cell.length_a   1.000
_cell.length_b   1.000
_cell.length_c   1.000
_cell.angle_alpha   90.00
_cell.angle_beta   90.00
_cell.angle_gamma   90.00
#
_symmetry.space_group_name_H-M   'P 1'
#
loop_
_entity.id
_entity.type
_entity.pdbx_description
1 polymer ?
#
loop_
_entity_poly.entity_id
_entity_poly.type
_entity_poly.pdbx_seq_one_letter_code
_entity_poly.pdbx_strand_id
1 'polypeptide(L)' 'MTHPEPKINLKTITAHQVLSHREKMCELFQLLDDSKRHELIIGTVEQRERRLDEFRQRRDALRRELGK' A
#
# COMPACT_ATOMS: atom_id res chain seq x y z
N MET A 1 7.14 -27.60 -9.99
CA MET A 1 7.18 -26.92 -11.31
C MET A 1 7.99 -25.66 -11.14
N THR A 2 9.18 -25.59 -11.74
CA THR A 2 10.05 -24.41 -11.69
C THR A 2 9.51 -23.39 -12.69
N HIS A 3 8.89 -22.31 -12.20
CA HIS A 3 8.52 -21.19 -13.07
C HIS A 3 9.80 -20.58 -13.64
N PRO A 4 9.93 -20.44 -14.97
CA PRO A 4 11.08 -19.77 -15.55
C PRO A 4 11.12 -18.33 -15.05
N GLU A 5 12.30 -17.86 -14.62
CA GLU A 5 12.47 -16.48 -14.21
C GLU A 5 12.04 -15.52 -15.33
N PRO A 6 11.32 -14.43 -15.00
CA PRO A 6 10.84 -13.50 -16.01
C PRO A 6 12.03 -12.87 -16.73
N LYS A 7 12.17 -13.16 -18.03
CA LYS A 7 13.23 -12.61 -18.87
C LYS A 7 13.03 -11.10 -19.04
N ILE A 8 13.81 -10.31 -18.31
CA ILE A 8 13.87 -8.86 -18.47
C ILE A 8 14.56 -8.58 -19.82
N ASN A 9 13.86 -7.87 -20.70
CA ASN A 9 14.37 -7.44 -21.99
C ASN A 9 13.96 -5.98 -22.27
N LEU A 10 14.41 -5.42 -23.39
CA LEU A 10 14.09 -4.04 -23.75
C LEU A 10 12.58 -3.79 -23.81
N LYS A 11 11.80 -4.74 -24.33
CA LYS A 11 10.33 -4.66 -24.39
C LYS A 11 9.72 -4.63 -22.99
N THR A 12 10.17 -5.43 -22.04
CA THR A 12 9.60 -5.44 -20.68
C THR A 12 9.95 -4.17 -19.90
N ILE A 13 11.18 -3.66 -20.05
CA ILE A 13 11.60 -2.41 -19.39
C ILE A 13 10.78 -1.23 -19.92
N THR A 14 10.70 -1.10 -21.25
CA THR A 14 9.95 0.00 -21.89
C THR A 14 8.46 -0.11 -21.63
N ALA A 15 7.88 -1.32 -21.67
CA ALA A 15 6.47 -1.52 -21.31
C ALA A 15 6.19 -1.09 -19.87
N HIS A 16 7.04 -1.46 -18.92
CA HIS A 16 6.90 -1.04 -17.52
C HIS A 16 6.95 0.50 -17.38
N GLN A 17 7.92 1.15 -18.03
CA GLN A 17 8.03 2.62 -18.01
C GLN A 17 6.78 3.29 -18.58
N VAL A 18 6.30 2.85 -19.75
CA VAL A 18 5.11 3.42 -20.40
C VAL A 18 3.86 3.18 -19.56
N LEU A 19 3.67 1.98 -19.02
CA LEU A 19 2.51 1.67 -18.17
C LEU A 19 2.50 2.50 -16.90
N SER A 20 3.62 2.58 -16.18
CA SER A 20 3.73 3.40 -14.96
C SER A 20 3.49 4.88 -15.24
N HIS A 21 3.96 5.38 -16.38
CA HIS A 21 3.72 6.77 -16.76
C HIS A 21 2.25 7.04 -17.07
N ARG A 22 1.60 6.15 -17.85
CA ARG A 22 0.18 6.28 -18.20
C ARG A 22 -0.72 6.22 -16.97
N GLU A 23 -0.44 5.30 -16.05
CA GLU A 23 -1.18 5.15 -14.81
C GLU A 23 -1.17 6.44 -13.99
N LYS A 24 0.00 7.04 -13.76
CA LYS A 24 0.15 8.31 -13.02
C LYS A 24 -0.58 9.47 -13.69
N MET A 25 -0.57 9.52 -15.03
CA MET A 25 -1.31 10.55 -15.76
C MET A 25 -2.82 10.37 -15.61
N CYS A 26 -3.33 9.13 -15.69
CA CYS A 26 -4.74 8.85 -15.47
C CYS A 26 -5.18 9.15 -14.03
N GLU A 27 -4.34 8.86 -13.04
CA GLU A 27 -4.58 9.19 -11.64
C GLU A 27 -4.72 10.70 -11.41
N LEU A 28 -3.85 11.51 -12.02
CA LEU A 28 -3.90 12.98 -11.91
C LEU A 28 -5.26 13.56 -12.31
N PHE A 29 -5.90 12.99 -13.32
CA PHE A 29 -7.20 13.42 -13.82
C PHE A 29 -8.39 12.64 -13.21
N GLN A 30 -8.14 11.85 -12.16
CA GLN A 30 -9.15 11.02 -11.48
C GLN A 30 -9.89 10.06 -12.43
N LEU A 31 -9.18 9.54 -13.44
CA LEU A 31 -9.73 8.63 -14.45
C LEU A 31 -9.56 7.15 -14.08
N LEU A 32 -8.95 6.86 -12.95
CA LEU A 32 -8.60 5.51 -12.52
C LEU A 32 -9.10 5.25 -11.10
N ASP A 33 -9.74 4.10 -10.90
CA ASP A 33 -10.13 3.63 -9.57
C ASP A 33 -9.02 2.75 -8.98
N ASP A 34 -8.30 3.30 -8.00
CA ASP A 34 -7.22 2.66 -7.24
C ASP A 34 -7.73 2.10 -5.89
N SER A 35 -9.02 2.15 -5.58
CA SER A 35 -9.55 1.77 -4.25
C SER A 35 -9.03 0.41 -3.76
N LYS A 36 -9.04 -0.62 -4.61
CA LYS A 36 -8.59 -1.97 -4.27
C LYS A 36 -7.10 -2.07 -3.96
N ARG A 37 -6.25 -1.40 -4.74
CA ARG A 37 -4.80 -1.45 -4.52
C ARG A 37 -4.43 -0.60 -3.31
N HIS A 38 -5.08 0.55 -3.14
CA HIS A 38 -4.97 1.36 -1.94
C HIS A 38 -5.35 0.57 -0.68
N GLU A 39 -6.49 -0.11 -0.67
CA GLU A 39 -6.93 -0.96 0.44
C GLU A 39 -5.98 -2.13 0.71
N LEU A 40 -5.39 -2.73 -0.33
CA LEU A 40 -4.43 -3.81 -0.16
C LEU A 40 -3.14 -3.33 0.54
N ILE A 41 -2.64 -2.14 0.19
CA ILE A 41 -1.38 -1.61 0.73
C ILE A 41 -1.57 -0.97 2.10
N ILE A 42 -2.60 -0.13 2.24
CA ILE A 42 -2.84 0.66 3.45
C ILE A 42 -3.69 -0.13 4.47
N GLY A 43 -4.49 -1.08 4.01
CA GLY A 43 -5.52 -1.74 4.78
C GLY A 43 -6.87 -1.02 4.70
N THR A 44 -7.95 -1.73 5.03
CA THR A 44 -9.29 -1.14 5.10
C THR A 44 -9.35 -0.07 6.20
N VAL A 45 -10.40 0.75 6.18
CA VAL A 45 -10.64 1.74 7.25
C VAL A 45 -10.73 1.03 8.61
N GLU A 46 -11.46 -0.09 8.72
CA GLU A 46 -11.62 -0.78 10.00
C GLU A 46 -10.29 -1.34 10.52
N GLN A 47 -9.43 -1.85 9.62
CA GLN A 47 -8.11 -2.36 10.00
C GLN A 47 -7.22 -1.23 10.56
N ARG A 48 -7.29 -0.03 9.97
CA ARG A 48 -6.52 1.12 10.43
C ARG A 48 -7.03 1.63 11.77
N GLU A 49 -8.34 1.72 11.95
CA GLU A 49 -8.95 2.14 13.22
C GLU A 49 -8.60 1.18 14.35
N ARG A 50 -8.67 -0.13 14.09
CA ARG A 50 -8.26 -1.14 15.06
C ARG A 50 -6.80 -0.98 15.49
N ARG A 51 -5.88 -0.80 14.53
CA ARG A 51 -4.46 -0.55 14.86
C ARG A 51 -4.27 0.71 15.69
N LEU A 52 -5.02 1.78 15.38
CA LEU A 52 -4.97 3.02 16.14
C LEU A 52 -5.43 2.82 17.59
N ASP A 53 -6.49 2.05 17.81
CA ASP A 53 -6.99 1.75 19.14
C ASP A 53 -6.02 0.87 19.94
N GLU A 54 -5.40 -0.12 19.29
CA GLU A 54 -4.32 -0.92 19.89
C GLU A 54 -3.15 -0.02 20.35
N PHE A 55 -2.75 0.95 19.53
CA PHE A 55 -1.71 1.91 19.91
C PHE A 55 -2.13 2.84 21.05
N ARG A 56 -3.39 3.29 21.08
CA ARG A 56 -3.93 4.11 22.18
C ARG A 56 -3.92 3.34 23.50
N GLN A 57 -4.39 2.10 23.48
CA GLN A 57 -4.38 1.22 24.65
C GLN A 57 -2.95 1.00 25.16
N ARG A 58 -2.00 0.76 24.24
CA ARG A 58 -0.59 0.56 24.60
C ARG A 58 0.04 1.83 25.18
N ARG A 59 -0.26 3.00 24.61
CA ARG A 59 0.16 4.30 25.16
C ARG A 59 -0.38 4.51 26.58
N ASP A 60 -1.66 4.21 26.80
CA ASP A 60 -2.32 4.44 28.09
C ASP A 60 -1.90 3.41 29.16
N ALA A 61 -1.52 2.20 28.74
CA ALA A 61 -0.83 1.24 29.62
C ALA A 61 0.53 1.76 30.06
N LEU A 62 1.38 2.19 29.11
CA LEU A 62 2.71 2.73 29.41
C LEU A 62 2.65 3.99 30.28
N ARG A 63 1.69 4.89 30.04
CA ARG A 63 1.47 6.07 30.90
C ARG A 63 1.15 5.68 32.34
N ARG A 64 0.36 4.62 32.55
CA ARG A 64 0.05 4.12 33.89
C ARG A 64 1.26 3.45 34.55
N GLU A 65 2.10 2.77 33.78
CA GLU A 65 3.35 2.17 34.27
C GLU A 65 4.40 3.22 34.67
N LEU A 66 4.51 4.30 33.90
CA LEU A 66 5.39 5.45 34.17
C LEU A 66 4.85 6.41 35.24
N GLY A 67 3.55 6.38 35.50
CA GLY A 67 2.88 7.19 36.53
C GLY A 67 3.05 6.65 37.96
N LYS A 68 4.14 5.93 38.23
CA LYS A 68 4.64 5.62 39.57
C LYS A 68 5.70 6.64 39.98
#